data_AF-A0A176Z009-F1
#
_entry.id   AF-A0A176Z009-F1
#
_cell.length_a   1.000
_cell.length_b   1.000
_cell.length_c   1.000
_cell.angle_alpha   90.00
_cell.angle_beta   90.00
_cell.angle_gamma   90.00
#
_symmetry.space_group_name_H-M   'P 1'
#
loop_
_entity.id
_entity.type
_entity.pdbx_description
1 polymer ?
#
loop_
_entity_poly.entity_id
_entity_poly.type
_entity_poly.pdbx_seq_one_letter_code
_entity_poly.pdbx_strand_id
1 'polypeptide(L)'
;MTVATRYVLFAILSTLANVAVQELVIRAWASGTALTASMLAGTAAGFAIKYVLDKRWIFDDQYASSATELKKILLYGTSGVATTALFWATELSFWHMWQSDAAKFGGAILGLAAGYAAKYALDKIFVFRKPE
;
A
#
# COMPACT_ATOMS: atom_id res chain seq x y z
N MET A 1 2.90 6.21 21.15
CA MET A 1 3.45 5.67 19.87
C MET A 1 3.47 6.78 18.85
N THR A 2 4.59 6.96 18.15
CA THR A 2 4.68 7.95 17.07
C THR A 2 3.90 7.47 15.84
N VAL A 3 3.60 8.39 14.92
CA VAL A 3 2.97 8.06 13.62
C VAL A 3 3.81 7.02 12.87
N ALA A 4 5.13 7.15 12.87
CA ALA A 4 6.05 6.20 12.24
C ALA A 4 5.92 4.78 12.83
N THR A 5 5.85 4.63 14.15
CA THR A 5 5.67 3.32 14.79
C THR A 5 4.34 2.68 14.39
N ARG A 6 3.26 3.47 14.34
CA ARG A 6 1.94 2.98 13.89
C ARG A 6 2.00 2.54 12.42
N TYR A 7 2.64 3.32 11.55
CA TYR A 7 2.82 2.98 10.14
C TYR A 7 3.49 1.62 9.95
N VAL A 8 4.59 1.38 10.66
CA VAL A 8 5.33 0.11 10.58
C VAL A 8 4.49 -1.05 11.08
N LEU A 9 3.84 -0.91 12.24
CA LEU A 9 3.00 -1.98 12.79
C LEU A 9 1.80 -2.29 11.91
N PHE A 10 1.15 -1.27 11.34
CA PHE A 10 0.01 -1.48 10.44
C PHE A 10 0.44 -2.09 9.12
N ALA A 11 1.64 -1.77 8.62
CA ALA A 11 2.23 -2.46 7.48
C ALA A 11 2.45 -3.95 7.79
N ILE A 12 3.04 -4.28 8.94
CA ILE A 12 3.24 -5.67 9.37
C ILE A 12 1.91 -6.42 9.46
N LEU A 13 0.89 -5.85 10.12
CA LEU A 13 -0.43 -6.47 10.25
C LEU A 13 -1.11 -6.68 8.89
N SER A 14 -1.03 -5.69 8.01
CA SER A 14 -1.54 -5.76 6.64
C SER A 14 -0.84 -6.88 5.84
N THR A 15 0.48 -6.99 5.94
CA THR A 15 1.27 -8.05 5.28
C THR A 15 0.91 -9.43 5.80
N LEU A 16 0.79 -9.60 7.12
CA LEU A 16 0.41 -10.88 7.73
C LEU A 16 -0.98 -11.31 7.28
N ALA A 17 -1.95 -10.39 7.28
CA ALA A 17 -3.30 -10.68 6.83
C ALA A 17 -3.35 -10.99 5.33
N ASN A 18 -2.56 -10.28 4.50
CA ASN A 18 -2.43 -10.56 3.08
C ASN A 18 -1.97 -12.02 2.87
N VAL A 19 -0.82 -12.40 3.45
CA VAL A 19 -0.26 -13.74 3.31
C VAL A 19 -1.20 -14.82 3.87
N ALA A 20 -1.84 -14.58 5.02
CA ALA A 20 -2.80 -15.52 5.59
C ALA A 20 -3.99 -15.78 4.65
N VAL A 21 -4.53 -14.72 4.03
CA VAL A 21 -5.63 -14.87 3.06
C VAL A 21 -5.16 -15.55 1.77
N GLN A 22 -3.94 -15.27 1.28
CA GLN A 22 -3.40 -16.01 0.14
C GLN A 22 -3.35 -17.51 0.44
N GLU A 23 -2.80 -17.89 1.59
CA GLU A 23 -2.69 -19.28 2.01
C GLU A 23 -4.06 -19.96 2.15
N LEU A 24 -5.05 -19.28 2.74
CA LEU A 24 -6.42 -19.80 2.85
C LEU A 24 -7.05 -20.05 1.48
N VAL A 25 -6.87 -19.14 0.52
CA VAL A 25 -7.41 -19.30 -0.84
C VAL A 25 -6.72 -20.46 -1.57
N ILE A 26 -5.40 -20.59 -1.46
CA ILE A 26 -4.66 -21.72 -2.06
C ILE A 26 -5.15 -23.06 -1.50
N ARG A 27 -5.37 -23.15 -0.18
CA ARG A 27 -5.87 -24.38 0.46
C ARG A 27 -7.32 -24.70 0.08
N ALA A 28 -8.15 -23.69 -0.08
CA ALA A 28 -9.57 -23.85 -0.41
C ALA A 28 -9.83 -24.12 -1.90
N TRP A 29 -8.90 -23.73 -2.77
CA TRP A 29 -9.09 -23.75 -4.22
C TRP A 29 -7.95 -24.51 -4.91
N ALA A 30 -8.15 -25.80 -5.19
CA ALA A 30 -7.20 -26.62 -5.95
C ALA A 30 -7.42 -26.46 -7.48
N SER A 31 -6.95 -25.36 -8.07
CA SER A 31 -7.01 -25.15 -9.52
C SER A 31 -5.83 -24.35 -10.07
N GLY A 32 -5.65 -24.36 -11.39
CA GLY A 32 -4.64 -23.53 -12.06
C GLY A 32 -4.81 -22.01 -11.87
N THR A 33 -6.01 -21.52 -11.53
CA THR A 33 -6.24 -20.09 -11.24
C THR A 33 -6.11 -19.73 -9.76
N ALA A 34 -5.82 -20.70 -8.89
CA ALA A 34 -5.75 -20.50 -7.44
C ALA A 34 -4.70 -19.45 -7.06
N LEU A 35 -3.56 -19.42 -7.77
CA LEU A 35 -2.50 -18.44 -7.54
C LEU A 35 -3.01 -17.01 -7.74
N THR A 36 -3.56 -16.69 -8.91
CA THR A 36 -4.08 -15.36 -9.21
C THR A 36 -5.20 -14.96 -8.25
N ALA A 37 -6.14 -15.88 -7.97
CA ALA A 37 -7.22 -15.64 -7.02
C ALA A 37 -6.68 -15.33 -5.60
N SER A 38 -5.67 -16.08 -5.15
CA SER A 38 -5.04 -15.87 -3.85
C SER A 38 -4.38 -14.51 -3.75
N MET A 39 -3.59 -14.11 -4.77
CA MET A 39 -2.92 -12.81 -4.82
C MET A 39 -3.91 -11.65 -4.77
N LEU A 40 -5.01 -11.74 -5.51
CA LEU A 40 -6.06 -10.72 -5.51
C LEU A 40 -6.75 -10.64 -4.14
N ALA A 41 -7.15 -11.77 -3.57
CA ALA A 41 -7.82 -11.83 -2.27
C ALA A 41 -6.92 -11.33 -1.14
N GLY A 42 -5.65 -11.77 -1.10
CA GLY A 42 -4.66 -11.33 -0.13
C GLY A 42 -4.39 -9.83 -0.23
N THR A 43 -4.24 -9.32 -1.45
CA THR A 43 -4.06 -7.87 -1.69
C THR A 43 -5.27 -7.07 -1.21
N ALA A 44 -6.48 -7.52 -1.54
CA ALA A 44 -7.70 -6.86 -1.08
C ALA A 44 -7.82 -6.84 0.45
N ALA A 45 -7.53 -7.97 1.11
CA ALA A 45 -7.57 -8.08 2.57
C ALA A 45 -6.52 -7.19 3.25
N GLY A 46 -5.27 -7.26 2.80
CA GLY A 46 -4.19 -6.42 3.33
C GLY A 46 -4.50 -4.93 3.13
N PHE A 47 -4.97 -4.55 1.95
CA PHE A 47 -5.39 -3.19 1.63
C PHE A 47 -6.51 -2.69 2.54
N ALA A 48 -7.58 -3.48 2.71
CA ALA A 48 -8.73 -3.10 3.54
C ALA A 48 -8.30 -2.89 5.00
N ILE A 49 -7.49 -3.80 5.55
CA ILE A 49 -6.95 -3.68 6.91
C ILE A 49 -6.09 -2.43 7.04
N LYS A 50 -5.18 -2.18 6.08
CA LYS A 50 -4.32 -1.00 6.12
C LYS A 50 -5.14 0.30 6.06
N TYR A 51 -6.13 0.36 5.17
CA TYR A 51 -7.01 1.52 5.04
C TYR A 51 -7.73 1.83 6.35
N VAL A 52 -8.35 0.83 6.99
CA VAL A 52 -9.07 1.00 8.26
C VAL A 52 -8.12 1.42 9.38
N LEU A 53 -6.94 0.81 9.46
CA LEU A 53 -5.93 1.14 10.48
C LEU A 53 -5.41 2.57 10.32
N ASP A 54 -5.07 2.98 9.10
CA ASP A 54 -4.56 4.32 8.83
C ASP A 54 -5.61 5.38 9.09
N LYS A 55 -6.81 5.17 8.54
CA LYS A 55 -7.95 6.06 8.73
C LYS A 55 -8.19 6.38 10.21
N ARG A 56 -8.30 5.33 11.03
CA ARG A 56 -8.71 5.48 12.43
C ARG A 56 -7.58 5.90 13.38
N TRP A 57 -6.35 5.43 13.18
CA TRP A 57 -5.29 5.63 14.17
C TRP A 57 -4.12 6.52 13.70
N ILE A 58 -4.00 6.81 12.41
CA ILE A 58 -3.01 7.76 11.90
C ILE A 58 -3.66 9.10 11.59
N PHE A 59 -4.77 9.08 10.85
CA PHE A 59 -5.41 10.30 10.36
C PHE A 59 -6.59 10.78 11.21
N ASP A 60 -7.10 9.93 12.11
CA ASP A 60 -8.25 10.20 12.98
C ASP A 60 -9.47 10.69 12.17
N ASP A 61 -9.70 10.03 11.04
CA ASP A 61 -10.72 10.41 10.08
C ASP A 61 -12.05 9.71 10.39
N GLN A 62 -13.08 10.53 10.63
CA GLN A 62 -14.41 10.05 10.97
C GLN A 62 -15.21 9.66 9.72
N TYR A 63 -16.08 8.65 9.89
CA TYR A 63 -17.01 8.25 8.85
C TYR A 63 -18.05 9.37 8.62
N ALA A 64 -18.21 9.78 7.36
CA ALA A 64 -19.18 10.80 6.97
C ALA A 64 -20.37 10.20 6.18
N SER A 65 -20.08 9.57 5.03
CA SER A 65 -21.09 8.92 4.17
C SER A 65 -20.46 7.84 3.29
N SER A 66 -21.27 6.91 2.79
CA SER A 66 -20.78 5.83 1.91
C SER A 66 -20.13 6.36 0.62
N ALA A 67 -20.67 7.44 0.05
CA ALA A 67 -20.11 8.05 -1.16
C ALA A 67 -18.74 8.69 -0.89
N THR A 68 -18.60 9.38 0.24
CA THR A 68 -17.32 9.97 0.68
C THR A 68 -16.29 8.87 0.96
N GLU A 69 -16.69 7.78 1.63
CA GLU A 69 -15.80 6.66 1.92
C GLU A 69 -15.32 5.95 0.66
N LEU A 70 -16.22 5.71 -0.30
CA LEU A 70 -15.82 5.09 -1.58
C LEU A 70 -14.78 5.97 -2.29
N LYS A 71 -14.97 7.29 -2.32
CA LYS A 71 -13.98 8.21 -2.87
C LYS A 71 -12.63 8.12 -2.15
N LYS A 72 -12.62 8.04 -0.82
CA LYS A 72 -11.39 7.89 -0.02
C LYS A 72 -10.69 6.57 -0.32
N ILE A 73 -11.42 5.47 -0.38
CA ILE A 73 -10.89 4.15 -0.72
C ILE A 73 -10.23 4.17 -2.10
N LEU A 74 -10.90 4.77 -3.10
CA LEU A 74 -10.35 4.89 -4.45
C LEU A 74 -9.07 5.75 -4.47
N LEU A 75 -9.07 6.93 -3.85
CA LEU A 75 -7.88 7.79 -3.77
C LEU A 75 -6.72 7.12 -3.02
N TYR A 76 -7.03 6.41 -1.94
CA TYR A 76 -6.04 5.68 -1.15
C TYR A 76 -5.42 4.52 -1.95
N GLY A 77 -6.24 3.81 -2.73
CA GLY A 77 -5.80 2.77 -3.67
C GLY A 77 -4.95 3.32 -4.80
N THR A 78 -5.44 4.33 -5.51
CA THR A 78 -4.74 4.94 -6.65
C THR A 78 -3.40 5.54 -6.24
N SER A 79 -3.32 6.22 -5.09
CA SER A 79 -2.05 6.73 -4.57
C SER A 79 -1.07 5.62 -4.20
N GLY A 80 -1.56 4.47 -3.71
CA GLY A 80 -0.76 3.27 -3.51
C GLY A 80 -0.15 2.76 -4.82
N VAL A 81 -0.96 2.60 -5.87
CA VAL A 81 -0.47 2.17 -7.19
C VAL A 81 0.54 3.16 -7.77
N ALA A 82 0.25 4.47 -7.69
CA ALA A 82 1.12 5.52 -8.21
C ALA A 82 2.49 5.54 -7.51
N THR A 83 2.52 5.34 -6.19
CA THR A 83 3.79 5.33 -5.43
C THR A 83 4.60 4.05 -5.67
N THR A 84 3.95 2.90 -5.90
CA THR A 84 4.63 1.68 -6.38
C THR A 84 5.22 1.88 -7.77
N ALA A 85 4.49 2.53 -8.69
CA ALA A 85 4.99 2.84 -10.02
C ALA A 85 6.20 3.80 -9.97
N LEU A 86 6.17 4.79 -9.07
CA LEU A 86 7.32 5.68 -8.82
C LEU A 86 8.55 4.91 -8.35
N PHE A 87 8.36 3.96 -7.41
CA PHE A 87 9.42 3.07 -6.95
C PHE A 87 10.04 2.29 -8.12
N TRP A 88 9.22 1.57 -8.91
CA TRP A 88 9.71 0.80 -10.05
C TRP A 88 10.37 1.68 -11.12
N ALA A 89 9.80 2.85 -11.44
CA ALA A 89 10.39 3.76 -12.41
C ALA A 89 11.79 4.22 -11.99
N THR A 90 11.99 4.48 -10.70
CA THR A 90 13.30 4.89 -10.15
C THR A 90 14.29 3.72 -10.19
N GLU A 91 13.89 2.53 -9.74
CA GLU A 91 14.71 1.32 -9.79
C GLU A 91 15.13 0.99 -11.23
N LEU A 92 14.19 0.99 -12.17
CA LEU A 92 14.43 0.66 -13.57
C LEU A 92 15.29 1.71 -14.27
N SER A 93 15.12 2.99 -13.95
CA SER A 93 15.94 4.07 -14.51
C SER A 93 17.40 3.94 -14.07
N PHE A 94 17.64 3.62 -12.79
CA PHE A 94 18.99 3.38 -12.28
C PHE A 94 19.61 2.11 -12.88
N TRP A 95 18.83 1.03 -12.98
CA TRP A 95 19.29 -0.16 -13.70
C TRP A 95 19.64 0.17 -15.15
N HIS A 96 18.79 0.93 -15.86
CA HIS A 96 19.00 1.22 -17.27
C HIS A 96 20.26 2.08 -17.51
N MET A 97 20.50 3.08 -16.65
CA MET A 97 21.64 3.99 -16.75
C MET A 97 22.99 3.36 -16.42
N TRP A 98 23.04 2.44 -15.45
CA TRP A 98 24.31 1.89 -14.94
C TRP A 98 24.50 0.38 -15.14
N GLN A 99 23.45 -0.37 -15.46
CA GLN A 99 23.49 -1.82 -15.70
C GLN A 99 24.18 -2.61 -14.58
N SER A 100 23.99 -2.20 -13.32
CA SER A 100 24.59 -2.86 -12.15
C SER A 100 23.56 -3.08 -11.04
N ASP A 101 23.76 -4.15 -10.27
CA ASP A 101 22.89 -4.47 -9.13
C ASP A 101 22.94 -3.40 -8.05
N ALA A 102 24.12 -2.82 -7.80
CA ALA A 102 24.27 -1.73 -6.83
C ALA A 102 23.41 -0.51 -7.22
N ALA A 103 23.41 -0.13 -8.51
CA ALA A 103 22.57 0.96 -9.00
C ALA A 103 21.08 0.62 -8.90
N LYS A 104 20.67 -0.58 -9.33
CA LYS A 104 19.28 -1.05 -9.20
C LYS A 104 18.79 -0.94 -7.76
N PHE A 105 19.53 -1.49 -6.80
CA PHE A 105 19.15 -1.43 -5.39
C PHE A 105 19.23 -0.01 -4.82
N GLY A 106 20.16 0.83 -5.28
CA GLY A 106 20.20 2.26 -4.93
C GLY A 106 18.94 3.00 -5.40
N GLY A 107 18.53 2.78 -6.65
CA GLY A 107 17.30 3.32 -7.22
C GLY A 107 16.05 2.81 -6.50
N ALA A 108 16.04 1.53 -6.11
CA ALA A 108 14.98 0.93 -5.32
C ALA A 108 14.81 1.61 -3.95
N ILE A 109 15.91 1.81 -3.21
CA ILE A 109 15.89 2.47 -1.90
C ILE A 109 15.40 3.91 -2.02
N LEU A 110 15.91 4.67 -3.00
CA LEU A 110 15.48 6.05 -3.25
C LEU A 110 14.00 6.11 -3.67
N GLY A 111 13.57 5.22 -4.56
CA GLY A 111 12.20 5.11 -5.02
C GLY A 111 11.23 4.78 -3.88
N LEU A 112 11.59 3.85 -3.00
CA LEU A 112 10.80 3.53 -1.80
C LEU A 112 10.72 4.70 -0.84
N ALA A 113 11.85 5.37 -0.55
CA ALA A 113 11.87 6.53 0.34
C ALA A 113 10.98 7.67 -0.18
N ALA A 114 11.12 8.01 -1.48
CA ALA A 114 10.27 8.99 -2.14
C ALA A 114 8.80 8.56 -2.18
N GLY A 115 8.54 7.28 -2.46
CA GLY A 115 7.22 6.69 -2.48
C GLY A 115 6.50 6.80 -1.13
N TYR A 116 7.19 6.48 -0.02
CA TYR A 116 6.62 6.62 1.33
C TYR A 116 6.35 8.09 1.69
N ALA A 117 7.26 9.01 1.38
CA ALA A 117 7.08 10.43 1.63
C ALA A 117 5.89 11.00 0.82
N ALA A 118 5.83 10.67 -0.47
CA ALA A 118 4.74 11.04 -1.36
C ALA A 118 3.41 10.45 -0.87
N LYS A 119 3.39 9.16 -0.48
CA LYS A 119 2.18 8.50 0.02
C LYS A 119 1.62 9.21 1.25
N TYR A 120 2.47 9.51 2.23
CA TYR A 120 2.04 10.24 3.43
C TYR A 120 1.46 11.62 3.09
N ALA A 121 2.13 12.38 2.20
CA ALA A 121 1.65 13.68 1.76
C ALA A 121 0.31 13.60 1.02
N LEU A 122 0.19 12.66 0.07
CA LEU A 122 -1.03 12.44 -0.71
C LEU A 122 -2.20 12.04 0.18
N ASP A 123 -1.98 11.12 1.12
CA ASP A 123 -3.03 10.67 2.05
C ASP A 123 -3.50 11.81 2.95
N LYS A 124 -2.57 12.61 3.46
CA LYS A 124 -2.87 13.76 4.31
C LYS A 124 -3.66 14.84 3.57
N ILE A 125 -3.33 15.12 2.31
CA ILE A 125 -3.90 16.23 1.54
C ILE A 125 -5.22 15.83 0.86
N PHE A 126 -5.28 14.64 0.26
CA PHE A 126 -6.37 14.24 -0.63
C PHE A 126 -7.32 13.19 -0.05
N VAL A 127 -6.83 12.29 0.81
CA VAL A 127 -7.64 11.17 1.32
C VAL A 127 -8.30 11.54 2.65
N PHE A 128 -7.52 11.97 3.63
CA PHE A 128 -7.97 12.22 4.99
C PHE A 128 -7.91 13.71 5.35
N ARG A 129 -8.41 14.56 4.45
CA ARG A 129 -8.47 16.01 4.67
C ARG A 129 -9.38 16.29 5.86
N LYS A 130 -8.83 16.94 6.90
CA LYS A 130 -9.63 17.42 8.03
C LYS A 130 -10.60 18.51 7.53
N PRO A 131 -11.88 18.49 7.96
CA PRO A 131 -12.76 19.62 7.75
C PRO A 131 -12.11 20.88 8.33
N GLU A 132 -12.20 21.99 7.59
CA GLU A 132 -11.82 23.33 8.08
C GLU A 132 -12.76 23.80 9.20
#